data_AF-A0A357BKY6-F1
#
_entry.id   AF-A0A357BKY6-F1
#
_cell.length_a   1.000
_cell.length_b   1.000
_cell.length_c   1.000
_cell.angle_alpha   90.00
_cell.angle_beta   90.00
_cell.angle_gamma   90.00
#
_symmetry.space_group_name_H-M   'P 1'
#
loop_
_entity.id
_entity.type
_entity.pdbx_description
1 polymer ?
#
loop_
_entity_poly.entity_id
_entity_poly.type
_entity_poly.pdbx_seq_one_letter_code
_entity_poly.pdbx_strand_id
1 'polypeptide(L)'
;MSAPRRLQIRRKAVSVTSSMGARTIGRSISIEPNFINIHLLEKIKEIHYTSKNQLRNIADKSGKSEIRKLMRPQTISFYTLGCRLNQSETAVVQNSFETNGYKIVDFNVPADVVVINTCTVTENGDADTRRLVHRITRLNPRARIALIGCQAQIQKEKLTELPNVQWIVGNALKLDLLRIIQELSPDGKPQVIAPVIPRTDFTVPLSGKDQNHTRANIKIQDGCDFFCSFCEIPYARGRARSRKFDDILREVQSLVSFGHKEIVITGINVGTYQQESYTLIDVIKAMEQIAGLERIRLSSIEPTTIPLTLLDYMGKGRKLCRYLHIPLQSAHDQILKRMNRQYAFQHFRDFICRALDTVPGICLGTDIITGFPGEEEDHFQETVHRLNALPIHYFHIFSYSSRRVAKSRNFQEAIAPEIIQHRSRILRQLSQQKRRLFYESFIGTTQRVLFEQRKEGTWSGLTDNYIRVRATSTDDLANRFVDIQLLKTHDAGVWGEAIKAIT
;
A
#
# COMPACT_ATOMS: atom_id res chain seq x y z
N MET A 1 50.39 32.45 16.87
CA MET A 1 51.47 31.64 16.25
C MET A 1 50.92 30.96 15.02
N SER A 2 51.52 31.29 13.87
CA SER A 2 51.55 30.59 12.57
C SER A 2 50.24 30.16 11.86
N ALA A 3 49.99 30.91 10.78
CA ALA A 3 49.08 30.75 9.66
C ALA A 3 49.41 29.54 8.71
N PRO A 4 48.58 29.27 7.68
CA PRO A 4 48.42 27.97 6.99
C PRO A 4 49.23 27.84 5.69
N ARG A 5 49.25 26.64 5.07
CA ARG A 5 49.80 26.42 3.72
C ARG A 5 48.78 25.83 2.73
N ARG A 6 48.85 26.41 1.53
CA ARG A 6 48.06 26.26 0.30
C ARG A 6 49.01 25.71 -0.79
N LEU A 7 48.43 25.33 -1.95
CA LEU A 7 49.06 25.02 -3.28
C LEU A 7 49.69 23.60 -3.42
N GLN A 8 49.67 22.90 -4.57
CA GLN A 8 49.51 23.31 -5.97
C GLN A 8 49.17 22.14 -6.90
N ILE A 9 48.59 22.49 -8.05
CA ILE A 9 48.25 21.69 -9.24
C ILE A 9 49.52 21.26 -10.02
N ARG A 10 49.54 20.07 -10.63
CA ARG A 10 50.33 19.80 -11.86
C ARG A 10 49.58 18.91 -12.86
N ARG A 11 49.34 19.49 -14.05
CA ARG A 11 49.01 18.82 -15.30
C ARG A 11 50.27 18.11 -15.85
N LYS A 12 50.10 16.95 -16.49
CA LYS A 12 51.06 16.45 -17.49
C LYS A 12 50.29 16.03 -18.74
N ALA A 13 50.59 16.74 -19.83
CA ALA A 13 50.28 16.36 -21.20
C ALA A 13 51.28 15.27 -21.64
N VAL A 14 50.82 14.31 -22.44
CA VAL A 14 51.69 13.44 -23.23
C VAL A 14 51.20 13.47 -24.68
N SER A 15 52.19 13.66 -25.54
CA SER A 15 52.19 13.99 -26.95
C SER A 15 51.71 12.88 -27.88
N VAL A 16 51.05 13.28 -28.96
CA VAL A 16 50.82 12.51 -30.18
C VAL A 16 52.12 12.44 -30.99
N THR A 17 52.53 11.23 -31.38
CA THR A 17 53.42 11.02 -32.53
C THR A 17 52.90 9.86 -33.37
N SER A 18 52.89 10.09 -34.68
CA SER A 18 52.45 9.22 -35.75
C SER A 18 53.61 8.37 -36.28
N SER A 19 53.38 7.09 -36.58
CA SER A 19 54.11 6.40 -37.64
C SER A 19 53.32 5.21 -38.20
N MET A 20 53.27 5.15 -39.53
CA MET A 20 52.62 4.17 -40.39
C MET A 20 53.15 2.73 -40.21
N GLY A 21 52.30 1.74 -40.54
CA GLY A 21 52.71 0.37 -40.79
C GLY A 21 51.52 -0.55 -41.08
N ALA A 22 51.18 -0.74 -42.36
CA ALA A 22 50.16 -1.66 -42.81
C ALA A 22 50.64 -3.13 -42.75
N ARG A 23 49.77 -4.06 -42.32
CA ARG A 23 49.69 -5.45 -42.81
C ARG A 23 48.41 -6.14 -42.34
N THR A 24 47.69 -6.68 -43.31
CA THR A 24 46.46 -7.46 -43.23
C THR A 24 46.72 -8.87 -42.68
N ILE A 25 45.77 -9.45 -41.94
CA ILE A 25 45.19 -10.82 -42.06
C ILE A 25 44.43 -11.13 -40.76
N GLY A 26 43.17 -11.55 -40.90
CA GLY A 26 42.19 -11.60 -39.82
C GLY A 26 42.17 -12.86 -38.96
N ARG A 27 41.41 -12.77 -37.86
CA ARG A 27 40.59 -13.86 -37.28
C ARG A 27 39.72 -13.30 -36.14
N SER A 28 38.43 -13.61 -36.23
CA SER A 28 37.43 -13.84 -35.17
C SER A 28 37.70 -13.24 -33.78
N ILE A 29 36.90 -12.24 -33.38
CA ILE A 29 36.79 -11.78 -32.00
C ILE A 29 35.35 -11.97 -31.52
N SER A 30 35.21 -12.89 -30.58
CA SER A 30 34.15 -13.01 -29.58
C SER A 30 34.10 -11.76 -28.70
N ILE A 31 32.92 -11.16 -28.52
CA ILE A 31 32.73 -9.98 -27.67
C ILE A 31 31.80 -10.34 -26.50
N GLU A 32 32.36 -10.22 -25.29
CA GLU A 32 31.67 -10.23 -23.99
C GLU A 32 30.74 -9.00 -23.79
N PRO A 33 29.74 -9.08 -22.90
CA PRO A 33 28.70 -8.07 -22.75
C PRO A 33 29.16 -6.90 -21.87
N ASN A 34 29.15 -5.69 -22.42
CA ASN A 34 29.41 -4.46 -21.66
C ASN A 34 28.14 -3.60 -21.51
N PHE A 35 27.84 -3.33 -20.24
CA PHE A 35 27.12 -2.19 -19.65
C PHE A 35 26.68 -1.09 -20.63
N ILE A 36 25.36 -0.85 -20.73
CA ILE A 36 24.85 0.35 -21.38
C ILE A 36 24.66 1.49 -20.37
N ASN A 37 25.36 2.55 -20.75
CA ASN A 37 25.71 3.81 -20.13
C ASN A 37 24.54 4.78 -19.83
N ILE A 38 24.86 5.72 -18.95
CA ILE A 38 24.11 6.88 -18.42
C ILE A 38 23.63 7.89 -19.49
N HIS A 39 23.79 7.60 -20.79
CA HIS A 39 23.44 8.49 -21.90
C HIS A 39 21.94 8.55 -22.25
N LEU A 40 21.10 7.69 -21.66
CA LEU A 40 19.66 7.69 -21.92
C LEU A 40 18.92 8.84 -21.21
N LEU A 41 19.51 9.42 -20.17
CA LEU A 41 18.89 10.51 -19.38
C LEU A 41 18.98 11.88 -20.08
N GLU A 42 19.91 12.08 -21.02
CA GLU A 42 20.07 13.36 -21.72
C GLU A 42 19.20 13.47 -22.99
N LYS A 43 18.78 12.36 -23.59
CA LYS A 43 17.84 12.36 -24.73
C LYS A 43 16.38 12.67 -24.34
N ILE A 44 16.08 12.79 -23.05
CA ILE A 44 14.73 13.02 -22.51
C ILE A 44 14.27 14.49 -22.67
N LYS A 45 15.10 15.41 -23.18
CA LYS A 45 14.76 16.85 -23.27
C LYS A 45 14.30 17.37 -24.64
N GLU A 46 14.31 16.59 -25.72
CA GLU A 46 14.24 17.19 -27.08
C GLU A 46 13.16 16.70 -28.05
N ILE A 47 12.17 15.89 -27.64
CA ILE A 47 11.14 15.44 -28.59
C ILE A 47 9.74 15.83 -28.10
N HIS A 48 9.37 17.07 -28.41
CA HIS A 48 7.99 17.52 -28.48
C HIS A 48 7.69 18.01 -29.89
N TYR A 49 6.49 17.67 -30.37
CA TYR A 49 5.87 18.04 -31.65
C TYR A 49 6.34 17.30 -32.91
N THR A 50 5.60 16.24 -33.27
CA THR A 50 5.29 16.01 -34.69
C THR A 50 3.87 15.46 -34.82
N SER A 51 3.06 16.09 -35.67
CA SER A 51 1.61 15.90 -35.75
C SER A 51 1.21 14.59 -36.47
N LYS A 52 0.03 14.08 -36.13
CA LYS A 52 -0.61 12.83 -36.61
C LYS A 52 -0.75 12.66 -38.14
N ASN A 53 -0.35 13.63 -38.96
CA ASN A 53 -0.60 13.62 -40.40
C ASN A 53 0.56 13.10 -41.28
N GLN A 54 1.76 12.84 -40.74
CA GLN A 54 2.87 12.29 -41.54
C GLN A 54 3.01 10.75 -41.52
N LEU A 55 2.25 10.04 -40.68
CA LEU A 55 2.29 8.57 -40.59
C LEU A 55 1.48 7.83 -41.67
N ARG A 56 0.85 8.54 -42.62
CA ARG A 56 -0.04 7.93 -43.62
C ARG A 56 0.60 7.48 -44.94
N ASN A 57 1.88 7.76 -45.19
CA ASN A 57 2.54 7.46 -46.47
C ASN A 57 3.75 6.53 -46.40
N ILE A 58 3.81 5.62 -45.42
CA ILE A 58 4.74 4.49 -45.43
C ILE A 58 3.94 3.23 -45.10
N ALA A 59 3.20 2.72 -46.09
CA ALA A 59 2.44 1.49 -45.96
C ALA A 59 2.69 0.62 -47.19
N ASP A 60 3.90 0.05 -47.27
CA ASP A 60 4.17 -1.04 -48.19
C ASP A 60 3.85 -2.41 -47.56
N LYS A 61 3.48 -3.35 -48.43
CA LYS A 61 2.70 -4.56 -48.13
C LYS A 61 3.50 -5.64 -47.37
N SER A 62 3.78 -5.42 -46.10
CA SER A 62 4.19 -6.45 -45.13
C SER A 62 3.82 -6.09 -43.68
N GLY A 63 3.64 -4.80 -43.38
CA GLY A 63 3.31 -4.31 -42.03
C GLY A 63 1.84 -4.44 -41.59
N LYS A 64 0.89 -4.79 -42.48
CA LYS A 64 -0.55 -4.85 -42.11
C LYS A 64 -0.89 -5.93 -41.08
N SER A 65 -0.08 -6.99 -40.95
CA SER A 65 -0.25 -8.06 -39.97
C SER A 65 0.24 -7.64 -38.57
N GLU A 66 1.41 -7.00 -38.49
CA GLU A 66 1.98 -6.50 -37.24
C GLU A 66 1.24 -5.25 -36.74
N ILE A 67 0.86 -4.34 -37.63
CA ILE A 67 0.04 -3.18 -37.28
C ILE A 67 -1.36 -3.61 -36.81
N ARG A 68 -1.96 -4.66 -37.39
CA ARG A 68 -3.21 -5.26 -36.84
C ARG A 68 -3.03 -5.89 -35.46
N LYS A 69 -1.83 -6.39 -35.14
CA LYS A 69 -1.46 -6.92 -33.81
C LYS A 69 -1.31 -5.79 -32.78
N LEU A 70 -0.87 -4.60 -33.19
CA LEU A 70 -0.85 -3.37 -32.39
C LEU A 70 -2.24 -2.72 -32.22
N MET A 71 -3.22 -3.03 -33.07
CA MET A 71 -4.55 -2.39 -33.10
C MET A 71 -5.72 -3.21 -32.52
N ARG A 72 -5.45 -4.34 -31.85
CA ARG A 72 -6.50 -4.95 -31.01
C ARG A 72 -6.60 -4.16 -29.70
N PRO A 73 -7.81 -3.79 -29.21
CA PRO A 73 -7.93 -3.28 -27.86
C PRO A 73 -7.39 -4.34 -26.92
N GLN A 74 -6.23 -4.07 -26.32
CA GLN A 74 -5.59 -5.01 -25.41
C GLN A 74 -6.49 -5.10 -24.18
N THR A 75 -7.02 -6.29 -23.95
CA THR A 75 -7.74 -6.60 -22.73
C THR A 75 -6.75 -6.71 -21.58
N ILE A 76 -7.03 -6.04 -20.48
CA ILE A 76 -6.17 -6.05 -19.30
C ILE A 76 -6.99 -6.35 -18.05
N SER A 77 -6.41 -7.15 -17.17
CA SER A 77 -7.00 -7.45 -15.87
C SER A 77 -6.02 -7.09 -14.75
N PHE A 78 -6.56 -6.67 -13.60
CA PHE A 78 -5.79 -6.33 -12.41
C PHE A 78 -6.16 -7.25 -11.26
N TYR A 79 -5.17 -7.71 -10.51
CA TYR A 79 -5.36 -8.40 -9.24
C TYR A 79 -4.47 -7.77 -8.17
N THR A 80 -5.08 -7.41 -7.05
CA THR A 80 -4.36 -6.76 -5.95
C THR A 80 -4.21 -7.72 -4.77
N LEU A 81 -2.97 -8.05 -4.43
CA LEU A 81 -2.63 -8.71 -3.18
C LEU A 81 -2.24 -7.68 -2.12
N GLY A 82 -2.50 -7.99 -0.85
CA GLY A 82 -1.95 -7.22 0.27
C GLY A 82 -2.87 -6.10 0.79
N CYS A 83 -2.31 -4.91 0.96
CA CYS A 83 -2.87 -3.85 1.81
C CYS A 83 -3.59 -2.73 1.04
N ARG A 84 -4.17 -1.79 1.79
CA ARG A 84 -4.83 -0.57 1.27
C ARG A 84 -3.94 0.27 0.36
N LEU A 85 -2.62 0.29 0.59
CA LEU A 85 -1.68 0.96 -0.31
C LEU A 85 -1.67 0.30 -1.69
N ASN A 86 -1.61 -1.03 -1.74
CA ASN A 86 -1.63 -1.75 -2.99
C ASN A 86 -2.98 -1.51 -3.72
N GLN A 87 -4.10 -1.40 -3.00
CA GLN A 87 -5.41 -1.06 -3.59
C GLN A 87 -5.40 0.33 -4.23
N SER A 88 -4.94 1.35 -3.49
CA SER A 88 -4.81 2.73 -4.00
C SER A 88 -3.88 2.79 -5.23
N GLU A 89 -2.74 2.11 -5.18
CA GLU A 89 -1.77 2.10 -6.28
C GLU A 89 -2.29 1.33 -7.50
N THR A 90 -3.02 0.22 -7.31
CA THR A 90 -3.68 -0.48 -8.42
C THR A 90 -4.75 0.38 -9.06
N ALA A 91 -5.54 1.15 -8.30
CA ALA A 91 -6.54 2.05 -8.86
C ALA A 91 -5.93 3.14 -9.75
N VAL A 92 -4.76 3.65 -9.39
CA VAL A 92 -3.98 4.61 -10.22
C VAL A 92 -3.52 3.96 -11.52
N VAL A 93 -2.91 2.77 -11.42
CA VAL A 93 -2.43 2.04 -12.61
C VAL A 93 -3.61 1.68 -13.51
N GLN A 94 -4.70 1.17 -12.96
CA GLN A 94 -5.90 0.83 -13.72
C GLN A 94 -6.44 2.05 -14.51
N ASN A 95 -6.52 3.21 -13.87
CA ASN A 95 -6.97 4.44 -14.52
C ASN A 95 -6.03 4.88 -15.65
N SER A 96 -4.71 4.67 -15.52
CA SER A 96 -3.77 4.99 -16.61
C SER A 96 -4.01 4.14 -17.85
N PHE A 97 -4.33 2.86 -17.68
CA PHE A 97 -4.70 1.97 -18.80
C PHE A 97 -6.08 2.31 -19.38
N GLU A 98 -7.10 2.55 -18.54
CA GLU A 98 -8.46 2.93 -18.98
C GLU A 98 -8.44 4.19 -19.86
N THR A 99 -7.77 5.23 -19.40
CA THR A 99 -7.64 6.52 -20.12
C THR A 99 -6.83 6.43 -21.42
N ASN A 100 -6.07 5.35 -21.60
CA ASN A 100 -5.29 5.08 -22.82
C ASN A 100 -5.92 3.99 -23.71
N GLY A 101 -7.21 3.71 -23.55
CA GLY A 101 -7.99 2.89 -24.48
C GLY A 101 -7.89 1.37 -24.28
N TYR A 102 -7.30 0.92 -23.16
CA TYR A 102 -7.33 -0.49 -22.80
C TYR A 102 -8.71 -0.89 -22.27
N LYS A 103 -9.16 -2.10 -22.64
CA LYS A 103 -10.39 -2.66 -22.09
C LYS A 103 -10.09 -3.41 -20.80
N ILE A 104 -10.47 -2.84 -19.67
CA ILE A 104 -10.36 -3.52 -18.38
C ILE A 104 -11.43 -4.61 -18.30
N VAL A 105 -11.02 -5.84 -17.98
CA VAL A 105 -11.90 -6.99 -17.81
C VAL A 105 -11.78 -7.56 -16.39
N ASP A 106 -12.83 -8.21 -15.91
CA ASP A 106 -12.80 -8.93 -14.64
C ASP A 106 -11.70 -9.99 -14.63
N PHE A 107 -11.13 -10.26 -13.46
CA PHE A 107 -10.03 -11.21 -13.30
C PHE A 107 -10.38 -12.65 -13.71
N ASN A 108 -11.65 -13.03 -13.68
CA ASN A 108 -12.08 -14.35 -14.11
C ASN A 108 -12.26 -14.44 -15.63
N VAL A 109 -12.15 -13.33 -16.35
CA VAL A 109 -12.24 -13.27 -17.81
C VAL A 109 -10.82 -13.32 -18.41
N PRO A 110 -10.55 -14.14 -19.44
CA PRO A 110 -9.26 -14.15 -20.10
C PRO A 110 -8.87 -12.76 -20.64
N ALA A 111 -7.69 -12.28 -20.23
CA ALA A 111 -7.12 -11.01 -20.67
C ALA A 111 -5.78 -11.21 -21.40
N ASP A 112 -5.43 -10.30 -22.32
CA ASP A 112 -4.14 -10.29 -23.03
C ASP A 112 -2.98 -9.97 -22.09
N VAL A 113 -3.23 -9.10 -21.10
CA VAL A 113 -2.29 -8.73 -20.04
C VAL A 113 -2.95 -8.89 -18.68
N VAL A 114 -2.25 -9.50 -17.73
CA VAL A 114 -2.69 -9.60 -16.34
C VAL A 114 -1.65 -8.92 -15.44
N VAL A 115 -2.07 -7.91 -14.70
CA VAL A 115 -1.24 -7.19 -13.74
C VAL A 115 -1.55 -7.70 -12.33
N ILE A 116 -0.54 -8.19 -11.64
CA ILE A 116 -0.64 -8.61 -10.24
C ILE A 116 0.17 -7.64 -9.39
N ASN A 117 -0.51 -6.88 -8.54
CA ASN A 117 0.14 -6.06 -7.52
C ASN A 117 0.48 -6.94 -6.30
N THR A 118 1.73 -7.37 -6.24
CA THR A 118 2.27 -8.35 -5.30
C THR A 118 2.49 -7.78 -3.91
N CYS A 119 2.43 -8.66 -2.91
CA CYS A 119 2.66 -8.34 -1.50
C CYS A 119 3.66 -9.33 -0.91
N THR A 120 4.62 -8.83 -0.13
CA THR A 120 5.61 -9.64 0.64
C THR A 120 5.39 -9.53 2.15
N VAL A 121 4.40 -8.74 2.58
CA VAL A 121 4.18 -8.41 4.00
C VAL A 121 3.00 -9.12 4.65
N THR A 122 2.25 -9.88 3.87
CA THR A 122 1.22 -10.80 4.36
C THR A 122 1.83 -12.18 4.51
N GLU A 123 1.36 -12.95 5.49
CA GLU A 123 1.90 -14.28 5.86
C GLU A 123 2.10 -15.22 4.66
N ASN A 124 1.19 -15.20 3.69
CA ASN A 124 1.23 -16.05 2.49
C ASN A 124 1.43 -15.29 1.17
N GLY A 125 1.83 -14.01 1.22
CA GLY A 125 1.85 -13.14 0.04
C GLY A 125 2.64 -13.72 -1.14
N ASP A 126 3.83 -14.26 -0.88
CA ASP A 126 4.68 -14.85 -1.91
C ASP A 126 4.09 -16.12 -2.54
N ALA A 127 3.53 -16.99 -1.69
CA ALA A 127 2.89 -18.22 -2.13
C ALA A 127 1.63 -17.94 -2.93
N ASP A 128 0.85 -16.93 -2.53
CA ASP A 128 -0.36 -16.51 -3.21
C ASP A 128 -0.05 -15.93 -4.59
N THR A 129 1.01 -15.11 -4.74
CA THR A 129 1.50 -14.68 -6.06
C THR A 129 1.79 -15.87 -6.96
N ARG A 130 2.58 -16.85 -6.48
CA ARG A 130 2.94 -18.04 -7.27
C ARG A 130 1.70 -18.84 -7.68
N ARG A 131 0.78 -19.12 -6.74
CA ARG A 131 -0.47 -19.83 -7.03
C ARG A 131 -1.31 -19.10 -8.08
N LEU A 132 -1.39 -17.78 -7.97
CA LEU A 132 -2.16 -16.94 -8.89
C LEU A 132 -1.58 -16.99 -10.31
N VAL A 133 -0.26 -16.85 -10.44
CA VAL A 133 0.43 -16.93 -11.73
C VAL A 133 0.17 -18.28 -12.41
N HIS A 134 0.37 -19.40 -11.70
CA HIS A 134 0.09 -20.72 -12.27
C HIS A 134 -1.38 -20.91 -12.65
N ARG A 135 -2.32 -20.36 -11.85
CA ARG A 135 -3.75 -20.41 -12.18
C ARG A 135 -4.05 -19.66 -13.47
N ILE A 136 -3.51 -18.45 -13.63
CA ILE A 136 -3.68 -17.63 -14.84
C ILE A 136 -3.10 -18.36 -16.05
N THR A 137 -1.85 -18.84 -15.97
CA THR A 137 -1.20 -19.55 -17.08
C THR A 137 -1.97 -20.79 -17.51
N ARG A 138 -2.58 -21.52 -16.57
CA ARG A 138 -3.42 -22.69 -16.89
C ARG A 138 -4.73 -22.30 -17.61
N LEU A 139 -5.37 -21.21 -17.18
CA LEU A 139 -6.64 -20.76 -17.76
C LEU A 139 -6.45 -20.03 -19.09
N ASN A 140 -5.35 -19.30 -19.23
CA ASN A 140 -4.97 -18.58 -20.43
C ASN A 140 -3.45 -18.70 -20.67
N PRO A 141 -2.99 -19.72 -21.41
CA PRO A 141 -1.58 -19.92 -21.72
C PRO A 141 -0.93 -18.78 -22.51
N ARG A 142 -1.73 -17.91 -23.14
CA ARG A 142 -1.25 -16.75 -23.91
C ARG A 142 -1.24 -15.44 -23.10
N ALA A 143 -1.74 -15.44 -21.87
CA ALA A 143 -1.74 -14.25 -21.02
C ALA A 143 -0.30 -13.81 -20.74
N ARG A 144 0.00 -12.52 -20.90
CA ARG A 144 1.27 -11.93 -20.46
C ARG A 144 1.09 -11.37 -19.05
N ILE A 145 2.00 -11.69 -18.15
CA ILE A 145 1.86 -11.31 -16.74
C ILE A 145 2.85 -10.20 -16.39
N ALA A 146 2.33 -9.13 -15.77
CA ALA A 146 3.13 -8.09 -15.12
C ALA A 146 3.02 -8.25 -13.60
N LEU A 147 4.15 -8.48 -12.93
CA LEU A 147 4.24 -8.52 -11.47
C LEU A 147 4.77 -7.18 -10.98
N ILE A 148 3.98 -6.46 -10.20
CA ILE A 148 4.37 -5.16 -9.65
C ILE A 148 4.36 -5.17 -8.12
N GLY A 149 4.94 -4.17 -7.47
CA GLY A 149 4.74 -3.95 -6.04
C GLY A 149 5.85 -4.47 -5.14
N CYS A 150 5.51 -4.87 -3.91
CA CYS A 150 6.50 -5.14 -2.85
C CYS A 150 7.37 -6.37 -3.12
N GLN A 151 6.77 -7.49 -3.52
CA GLN A 151 7.54 -8.70 -3.82
C GLN A 151 8.42 -8.48 -5.05
N ALA A 152 7.90 -7.78 -6.07
CA ALA A 152 8.64 -7.37 -7.26
C ALA A 152 9.85 -6.47 -6.95
N GLN A 153 9.84 -5.71 -5.84
CA GLN A 153 11.00 -4.91 -5.44
C GLN A 153 12.13 -5.75 -4.84
N ILE A 154 11.81 -6.71 -3.97
CA ILE A 154 12.82 -7.39 -3.12
C ILE A 154 13.11 -8.84 -3.50
N GLN A 155 12.30 -9.45 -4.38
CA GLN A 155 12.44 -10.84 -4.83
C GLN A 155 12.39 -10.97 -6.35
N LYS A 156 12.81 -9.92 -7.07
CA LYS A 156 12.71 -9.82 -8.53
C LYS A 156 13.31 -11.01 -9.28
N GLU A 157 14.44 -11.55 -8.83
CA GLU A 157 15.11 -12.67 -9.50
C GLU A 157 14.24 -13.93 -9.50
N LYS A 158 13.64 -14.28 -8.34
CA LYS A 158 12.76 -15.46 -8.23
C LYS A 158 11.51 -15.35 -9.10
N LEU A 159 11.02 -14.12 -9.30
CA LEU A 159 9.83 -13.89 -10.10
C LEU A 159 10.08 -14.12 -11.61
N THR A 160 11.34 -14.10 -12.05
CA THR A 160 11.69 -14.38 -13.46
C THR A 160 11.47 -15.84 -13.85
N GLU A 161 11.46 -16.74 -12.87
CA GLU A 161 11.27 -18.18 -13.07
C GLU A 161 9.79 -18.57 -13.25
N LEU A 162 8.87 -17.63 -12.96
CA LEU A 162 7.44 -17.89 -13.04
C LEU A 162 6.95 -17.86 -14.49
N PRO A 163 6.05 -18.78 -14.88
CA PRO A 163 5.62 -18.89 -16.27
C PRO A 163 4.83 -17.65 -16.71
N ASN A 164 4.96 -17.29 -17.98
CA ASN A 164 4.26 -16.18 -18.63
C ASN A 164 4.54 -14.77 -18.06
N VAL A 165 5.43 -14.64 -17.07
CA VAL A 165 5.86 -13.34 -16.56
C VAL A 165 6.70 -12.64 -17.62
N GLN A 166 6.29 -11.41 -17.98
CA GLN A 166 6.97 -10.57 -18.98
C GLN A 166 7.57 -9.32 -18.35
N TRP A 167 6.95 -8.79 -17.29
CA TRP A 167 7.42 -7.58 -16.61
C TRP A 167 7.42 -7.77 -15.10
N ILE A 168 8.51 -7.36 -14.45
CA ILE A 168 8.65 -7.32 -13.00
C ILE A 168 9.02 -5.89 -12.62
N VAL A 169 8.08 -5.13 -12.05
CA VAL A 169 8.24 -3.69 -11.81
C VAL A 169 8.20 -3.37 -10.31
N GLY A 170 9.31 -2.84 -9.81
CA GLY A 170 9.47 -2.41 -8.42
C GLY A 170 8.62 -1.18 -8.06
N ASN A 171 8.62 -0.85 -6.77
CA ASN A 171 7.77 0.19 -6.21
C ASN A 171 8.09 1.61 -6.70
N ALA A 172 9.31 1.86 -7.15
CA ALA A 172 9.72 3.17 -7.67
C ALA A 172 9.03 3.55 -8.98
N LEU A 173 8.76 2.58 -9.87
CA LEU A 173 8.30 2.83 -11.25
C LEU A 173 6.97 2.16 -11.59
N LYS A 174 6.33 1.46 -10.64
CA LYS A 174 5.07 0.74 -10.92
C LYS A 174 3.91 1.63 -11.38
N LEU A 175 3.90 2.93 -11.01
CA LEU A 175 2.87 3.85 -11.48
C LEU A 175 3.04 4.21 -12.96
N ASP A 176 4.23 4.00 -13.52
CA ASP A 176 4.56 4.19 -14.94
C ASP A 176 4.39 2.89 -15.76
N LEU A 177 3.69 1.88 -15.23
CA LEU A 177 3.58 0.55 -15.84
C LEU A 177 3.08 0.59 -17.29
N LEU A 178 2.14 1.49 -17.61
CA LEU A 178 1.65 1.66 -18.98
C LEU A 178 2.79 1.97 -19.96
N ARG A 179 3.60 2.97 -19.64
CA ARG A 179 4.76 3.37 -20.45
C ARG A 179 5.74 2.21 -20.60
N ILE A 180 6.02 1.52 -19.50
CA ILE A 180 6.90 0.34 -19.48
C ILE A 180 6.40 -0.75 -20.42
N ILE A 181 5.11 -1.08 -20.39
CA ILE A 181 4.52 -2.13 -21.25
C ILE A 181 4.49 -1.71 -22.72
N GLN A 182 4.32 -0.42 -23.01
CA GLN A 182 4.30 0.11 -24.37
C GLN A 182 5.70 0.19 -25.01
N GLU A 183 6.72 0.53 -24.23
CA GLU A 183 8.10 0.72 -24.72
C GLU A 183 8.91 -0.58 -24.75
N LEU A 184 8.64 -1.52 -23.84
CA LEU A 184 9.43 -2.75 -23.72
C LEU A 184 8.68 -3.95 -24.30
N SER A 185 9.13 -4.36 -25.49
CA SER A 185 8.65 -5.58 -26.14
C SER A 185 9.00 -6.83 -25.30
N PRO A 186 8.08 -7.79 -25.16
CA PRO A 186 8.37 -9.08 -24.54
C PRO A 186 9.27 -9.93 -25.44
N ASP A 187 10.59 -9.77 -25.33
CA ASP A 187 11.59 -10.49 -26.13
C ASP A 187 11.96 -11.86 -25.52
N GLY A 188 10.95 -12.58 -25.01
CA GLY A 188 11.07 -13.94 -24.46
C GLY A 188 11.64 -14.06 -23.05
N LYS A 189 12.40 -13.07 -22.56
CA LYS A 189 12.87 -13.00 -21.15
C LYS A 189 12.07 -11.95 -20.35
N PRO A 190 11.71 -12.23 -19.09
CA PRO A 190 11.07 -11.24 -18.22
C PRO A 190 11.95 -9.98 -18.04
N GLN A 191 11.36 -8.82 -18.25
CA GLN A 191 12.00 -7.52 -18.04
C GLN A 191 11.92 -7.13 -16.57
N VAL A 192 13.08 -6.92 -15.92
CA VAL A 192 13.18 -6.60 -14.50
C VAL A 192 13.52 -5.14 -14.29
N ILE A 193 12.57 -4.38 -13.73
CA ILE A 193 12.64 -2.92 -13.59
C ILE A 193 12.33 -2.55 -12.14
N ALA A 194 13.33 -2.70 -11.28
CA ALA A 194 13.22 -2.43 -9.84
C ALA A 194 14.41 -1.58 -9.37
N PRO A 195 14.47 -0.29 -9.75
CA PRO A 195 15.53 0.59 -9.31
C PRO A 195 15.42 0.90 -7.81
N VAL A 196 16.46 1.54 -7.28
CA VAL A 196 16.45 2.05 -5.91
C VAL A 196 15.34 3.10 -5.78
N ILE A 197 14.61 3.00 -4.67
CA ILE A 197 13.50 3.90 -4.38
C ILE A 197 14.07 5.25 -3.89
N PRO A 198 13.75 6.39 -4.54
CA PRO A 198 14.22 7.71 -4.10
C PRO A 198 13.70 8.07 -2.71
N ARG A 199 14.50 8.84 -1.97
CA ARG A 199 14.16 9.37 -0.64
C ARG A 199 13.39 10.69 -0.69
N THR A 200 13.31 11.32 -1.86
CA THR A 200 12.61 12.59 -2.05
C THR A 200 11.11 12.38 -2.00
N ASP A 201 10.40 13.48 -1.78
CA ASP A 201 8.95 13.53 -1.96
C ASP A 201 8.54 13.07 -3.36
N PHE A 202 7.31 12.58 -3.47
CA PHE A 202 6.79 12.02 -4.71
C PHE A 202 5.45 12.65 -5.10
N THR A 203 5.06 12.43 -6.35
CA THR A 203 3.73 12.71 -6.88
C THR A 203 3.13 11.42 -7.42
N VAL A 204 1.82 11.43 -7.60
CA VAL A 204 1.07 10.38 -8.27
C VAL A 204 0.49 11.00 -9.55
N PRO A 205 0.86 10.51 -10.74
CA PRO A 205 0.59 11.21 -11.99
C PRO A 205 -0.91 11.33 -12.29
N LEU A 206 -1.69 10.32 -11.92
CA LEU A 206 -3.13 10.24 -12.16
C LEU A 206 -3.85 9.87 -10.87
N SER A 207 -5.04 10.41 -10.68
CA SER A 207 -5.91 10.01 -9.57
C SER A 207 -6.36 8.56 -9.75
N GLY A 208 -6.38 7.77 -8.68
CA GLY A 208 -6.98 6.45 -8.71
C GLY A 208 -8.49 6.54 -8.92
N LYS A 209 -9.05 5.65 -9.74
CA LYS A 209 -10.51 5.52 -9.92
C LYS A 209 -10.97 4.24 -9.25
N ASP A 210 -11.27 4.30 -7.96
CA ASP A 210 -11.69 3.13 -7.18
C ASP A 210 -13.20 2.89 -7.35
N GLN A 211 -13.61 2.23 -8.42
CA GLN A 211 -15.03 1.97 -8.69
C GLN A 211 -15.63 0.85 -7.82
N ASN A 212 -14.78 0.08 -7.13
CA ASN A 212 -15.19 -1.15 -6.45
C ASN A 212 -15.50 -0.95 -4.97
N HIS A 213 -15.08 0.18 -4.39
CA HIS A 213 -15.22 0.45 -2.96
C HIS A 213 -15.96 1.76 -2.71
N THR A 214 -16.88 1.76 -1.75
CA THR A 214 -17.57 2.98 -1.30
C THR A 214 -16.58 4.02 -0.73
N ARG A 215 -15.56 3.53 0.00
CA ARG A 215 -14.53 4.33 0.64
C ARG A 215 -13.23 4.22 -0.15
N ALA A 216 -12.73 5.34 -0.67
CA ALA A 216 -11.48 5.33 -1.43
C ALA A 216 -10.27 5.49 -0.53
N ASN A 217 -9.19 4.77 -0.83
CA ASN A 217 -7.92 4.91 -0.14
C ASN A 217 -7.03 5.93 -0.87
N ILE A 218 -6.47 6.90 -0.15
CA ILE A 218 -5.50 7.85 -0.69
C ILE A 218 -4.12 7.65 -0.07
N LYS A 219 -3.12 7.39 -0.91
CA LYS A 219 -1.73 7.29 -0.48
C LYS A 219 -1.13 8.68 -0.27
N ILE A 220 -0.76 9.02 0.96
CA ILE A 220 -0.09 10.29 1.29
C ILE A 220 1.38 10.10 1.70
N GLN A 221 1.75 8.90 2.15
CA GLN A 221 3.06 8.59 2.73
C GLN A 221 3.49 7.19 2.26
N ASP A 222 4.79 6.99 2.03
CA ASP A 222 5.35 5.68 1.64
C ASP A 222 6.69 5.42 2.32
N GLY A 223 7.05 4.14 2.45
CA GLY A 223 8.28 3.72 3.12
C GLY A 223 8.26 3.93 4.64
N CYS A 224 9.35 3.55 5.33
CA CYS A 224 9.44 3.69 6.79
C CYS A 224 10.89 3.68 7.29
N ASP A 225 11.15 4.49 8.32
CA ASP A 225 12.46 4.66 8.95
C ASP A 225 12.65 3.90 10.27
N PHE A 226 11.65 3.11 10.70
CA PHE A 226 11.68 2.49 12.03
C PHE A 226 12.48 1.19 12.08
N PHE A 227 12.64 0.49 10.95
CA PHE A 227 13.41 -0.77 10.85
C PHE A 227 13.06 -1.78 11.97
N CYS A 228 11.77 -2.00 12.23
CA CYS A 228 11.33 -3.04 13.14
C CYS A 228 11.93 -4.38 12.72
N SER A 229 12.40 -5.19 13.66
CA SER A 229 13.26 -6.34 13.35
C SER A 229 12.56 -7.41 12.50
N PHE A 230 11.24 -7.50 12.54
CA PHE A 230 10.42 -8.41 11.73
C PHE A 230 9.96 -7.84 10.37
N CYS A 231 10.21 -6.57 10.08
CA CYS A 231 9.57 -5.86 8.98
C CYS A 231 10.45 -5.79 7.72
N GLU A 232 9.87 -6.07 6.55
CA GLU A 232 10.56 -5.95 5.25
C GLU A 232 10.27 -4.62 4.54
N ILE A 233 9.35 -3.79 5.07
CA ILE A 233 8.90 -2.56 4.41
C ILE A 233 10.04 -1.60 4.06
N PRO A 234 11.03 -1.33 4.92
CA PRO A 234 12.12 -0.42 4.55
C PRO A 234 12.91 -0.87 3.31
N TYR A 235 12.94 -2.17 3.02
CA TYR A 235 13.57 -2.72 1.83
C TYR A 235 12.62 -2.75 0.62
N ALA A 236 11.34 -3.07 0.86
CA ALA A 236 10.34 -3.16 -0.20
C ALA A 236 9.86 -1.79 -0.69
N ARG A 237 9.74 -0.79 0.19
CA ARG A 237 9.17 0.53 -0.11
C ARG A 237 10.11 1.70 0.17
N GLY A 238 11.31 1.43 0.67
CA GLY A 238 12.33 2.45 0.94
C GLY A 238 12.11 3.20 2.25
N ARG A 239 12.85 4.31 2.37
CA ARG A 239 12.80 5.26 3.49
C ARG A 239 11.48 6.03 3.51
N ALA A 240 11.10 6.61 4.65
CA ALA A 240 9.88 7.38 4.72
C ALA A 240 9.97 8.61 3.80
N ARG A 241 8.90 8.87 3.06
CA ARG A 241 8.77 10.01 2.17
C ARG A 241 7.30 10.41 2.04
N SER A 242 7.08 11.68 1.73
CA SER A 242 5.76 12.27 1.67
C SER A 242 5.33 12.50 0.23
N ARG A 243 4.03 12.44 -0.01
CA ARG A 243 3.44 12.92 -1.24
C ARG A 243 3.30 14.44 -1.19
N LYS A 244 3.51 15.11 -2.32
CA LYS A 244 3.28 16.56 -2.45
C LYS A 244 1.86 16.94 -1.99
N PHE A 245 1.76 18.00 -1.18
CA PHE A 245 0.51 18.42 -0.55
C PHE A 245 -0.62 18.70 -1.57
N ASP A 246 -0.36 19.54 -2.58
CA ASP A 246 -1.35 19.87 -3.62
C ASP A 246 -1.77 18.65 -4.44
N ASP A 247 -0.84 17.71 -4.63
CA ASP A 247 -1.09 16.47 -5.35
C ASP A 247 -2.07 15.55 -4.61
N ILE A 248 -2.03 15.56 -3.26
CA ILE A 248 -3.02 14.87 -2.42
C ILE A 248 -4.39 15.51 -2.63
N LEU A 249 -4.50 16.84 -2.48
CA LEU A 249 -5.79 17.54 -2.56
C LEU A 249 -6.46 17.38 -3.93
N ARG A 250 -5.67 17.44 -5.01
CA ARG A 250 -6.15 17.19 -6.38
C ARG A 250 -6.77 15.79 -6.51
N GLU A 251 -6.13 14.76 -5.97
CA GLU A 251 -6.71 13.41 -6.01
C GLU A 251 -7.93 13.26 -5.12
N VAL A 252 -7.95 13.89 -3.94
CA VAL A 252 -9.16 13.87 -3.09
C VAL A 252 -10.34 14.52 -3.81
N GLN A 253 -10.14 15.65 -4.46
CA GLN A 253 -11.18 16.31 -5.26
C GLN A 253 -11.70 15.40 -6.39
N SER A 254 -10.80 14.68 -7.08
CA SER A 254 -11.20 13.71 -8.11
C SER A 254 -11.97 12.51 -7.53
N LEU A 255 -11.57 12.00 -6.36
CA LEU A 255 -12.27 10.89 -5.72
C LEU A 255 -13.68 11.32 -5.27
N VAL A 256 -13.80 12.53 -4.75
CA VAL A 256 -15.11 13.09 -4.37
C VAL A 256 -15.99 13.32 -5.60
N SER A 257 -15.43 13.77 -6.73
CA SER A 257 -16.18 13.91 -7.98
C SER A 257 -16.63 12.56 -8.58
N PHE A 258 -15.93 11.47 -8.28
CA PHE A 258 -16.38 10.10 -8.55
C PHE A 258 -17.43 9.58 -7.54
N GLY A 259 -17.85 10.41 -6.58
CA GLY A 259 -18.92 10.11 -5.64
C GLY A 259 -18.45 9.53 -4.31
N HIS A 260 -17.14 9.42 -4.05
CA HIS A 260 -16.66 8.96 -2.74
C HIS A 260 -16.95 9.99 -1.65
N LYS A 261 -17.70 9.58 -0.63
CA LYS A 261 -18.02 10.45 0.52
C LYS A 261 -17.11 10.24 1.72
N GLU A 262 -16.36 9.14 1.76
CA GLU A 262 -15.36 8.85 2.80
C GLU A 262 -14.02 8.51 2.15
N ILE A 263 -12.97 9.20 2.61
CA ILE A 263 -11.59 9.01 2.15
C ILE A 263 -10.74 8.44 3.29
N VAL A 264 -10.03 7.35 3.00
CA VAL A 264 -9.11 6.71 3.94
C VAL A 264 -7.68 7.15 3.63
N ILE A 265 -7.14 8.05 4.45
CA ILE A 265 -5.74 8.45 4.41
C ILE A 265 -4.88 7.22 4.71
N THR A 266 -4.07 6.84 3.73
CA THR A 266 -3.33 5.60 3.70
C THR A 266 -1.82 5.88 3.54
N GLY A 267 -1.03 5.09 4.25
CA GLY A 267 0.42 5.17 4.27
C GLY A 267 1.00 3.91 4.91
N ILE A 268 2.32 3.83 5.00
CA ILE A 268 2.98 2.83 5.85
C ILE A 268 2.93 3.28 7.31
N ASN A 269 3.24 4.55 7.53
CA ASN A 269 3.06 5.24 8.80
C ASN A 269 2.65 6.68 8.49
N VAL A 270 1.34 6.94 8.42
CA VAL A 270 0.82 8.25 8.01
C VAL A 270 1.22 9.39 8.95
N GLY A 271 1.56 9.08 10.22
CA GLY A 271 2.03 10.05 11.19
C GLY A 271 3.40 10.65 10.85
N THR A 272 4.18 10.03 9.97
CA THR A 272 5.46 10.61 9.49
C THR A 272 5.28 11.49 8.26
N TYR A 273 4.05 11.82 7.86
CA TYR A 273 3.84 12.76 6.77
C TYR A 273 4.37 14.14 7.16
N GLN A 274 5.36 14.60 6.41
CA GLN A 274 5.91 15.94 6.46
C GLN A 274 6.36 16.32 5.04
N GLN A 275 5.80 17.40 4.49
CA GLN A 275 6.25 17.97 3.22
C GLN A 275 6.47 19.47 3.40
N GLU A 276 7.73 19.90 3.36
CA GLU A 276 8.11 21.26 3.75
C GLU A 276 7.55 21.62 5.13
N SER A 277 6.63 22.60 5.22
CA SER A 277 5.95 23.00 6.46
C SER A 277 4.64 22.24 6.73
N TYR A 278 4.08 21.52 5.75
CA TYR A 278 2.81 20.81 5.89
C TYR A 278 2.96 19.48 6.64
N THR A 279 2.10 19.29 7.63
CA THR A 279 2.00 18.08 8.46
C THR A 279 0.75 17.25 8.10
N LEU A 280 0.61 16.08 8.72
CA LEU A 280 -0.62 15.27 8.61
C LEU A 280 -1.89 16.05 8.98
N ILE A 281 -1.82 16.91 10.01
CA ILE A 281 -2.97 17.71 10.45
C ILE A 281 -3.37 18.73 9.37
N ASP A 282 -2.39 19.31 8.67
CA ASP A 282 -2.67 20.28 7.60
C ASP A 282 -3.35 19.61 6.41
N VAL A 283 -2.93 18.39 6.06
CA VAL A 283 -3.61 17.56 5.06
C VAL A 283 -5.05 17.31 5.44
N ILE A 284 -5.31 16.89 6.69
CA ILE A 284 -6.67 16.65 7.20
C ILE A 284 -7.51 17.92 7.12
N LYS A 285 -7.00 19.05 7.64
CA LYS A 285 -7.71 20.34 7.65
C LYS A 285 -8.08 20.79 6.24
N ALA A 286 -7.16 20.67 5.29
CA ALA A 286 -7.40 21.05 3.90
C ALA A 286 -8.41 20.10 3.22
N MET A 287 -8.33 18.80 3.48
CA MET A 287 -9.32 17.83 3.00
C MET A 287 -10.72 18.14 3.54
N GLU A 288 -10.85 18.55 4.81
CA GLU A 288 -12.16 18.89 5.39
C GLU A 288 -12.87 20.04 4.68
N GLN A 289 -12.12 20.93 4.00
CA GLN A 289 -12.70 22.03 3.21
C GLN A 289 -13.26 21.59 1.85
N ILE A 290 -12.98 20.37 1.40
CA ILE A 290 -13.45 19.87 0.11
C ILE A 290 -14.96 19.58 0.21
N ALA A 291 -15.75 20.28 -0.61
CA ALA A 291 -17.18 20.08 -0.71
C ALA A 291 -17.50 18.66 -1.20
N GLY A 292 -18.49 18.01 -0.59
CA GLY A 292 -18.88 16.62 -0.87
C GLY A 292 -18.11 15.55 -0.08
N LEU A 293 -16.93 15.88 0.48
CA LEU A 293 -16.24 14.97 1.40
C LEU A 293 -16.91 15.04 2.78
N GLU A 294 -17.39 13.90 3.28
CA GLU A 294 -18.14 13.80 4.54
C GLU A 294 -17.33 13.13 5.66
N ARG A 295 -16.42 12.21 5.32
CA ARG A 295 -15.57 11.53 6.29
C ARG A 295 -14.12 11.39 5.86
N ILE A 296 -13.22 11.55 6.81
CA ILE A 296 -11.79 11.29 6.69
C ILE A 296 -11.43 10.24 7.71
N ARG A 297 -10.81 9.14 7.27
CA ARG A 297 -10.37 8.08 8.16
C ARG A 297 -8.87 7.89 8.04
N LEU A 298 -8.19 7.70 9.16
CA LEU A 298 -6.80 7.30 9.17
C LEU A 298 -6.67 5.79 9.08
N SER A 299 -5.78 5.32 8.22
CA SER A 299 -5.28 3.94 8.28
C SER A 299 -4.32 3.76 9.46
N SER A 300 -3.57 2.65 9.50
CA SER A 300 -2.58 2.39 10.55
C SER A 300 -1.59 3.54 10.71
N ILE A 301 -1.36 3.92 11.96
CA ILE A 301 -0.48 5.01 12.39
C ILE A 301 0.31 4.56 13.62
N GLU A 302 1.59 4.87 13.67
CA GLU A 302 2.48 4.41 14.74
C GLU A 302 2.37 5.34 15.96
N PRO A 303 2.32 4.79 17.20
CA PRO A 303 1.99 5.54 18.42
C PRO A 303 2.88 6.77 18.68
N THR A 304 4.19 6.69 18.40
CA THR A 304 5.16 7.78 18.61
C THR A 304 5.05 8.90 17.57
N THR A 305 4.28 8.69 16.50
CA THR A 305 4.09 9.65 15.40
C THR A 305 2.73 10.33 15.41
N ILE A 306 1.92 10.10 16.45
CA ILE A 306 0.61 10.72 16.60
C ILE A 306 0.76 11.98 17.45
N PRO A 307 0.69 13.19 16.88
CA PRO A 307 0.71 14.40 17.69
C PRO A 307 -0.55 14.47 18.55
N LEU A 308 -0.43 14.87 19.83
CA LEU A 308 -1.58 14.98 20.73
C LEU A 308 -2.65 15.94 20.21
N THR A 309 -2.25 16.96 19.47
CA THR A 309 -3.16 17.90 18.80
C THR A 309 -4.08 17.23 17.78
N LEU A 310 -3.71 16.05 17.26
CA LEU A 310 -4.61 15.25 16.41
C LEU A 310 -5.79 14.69 17.21
N LEU A 311 -5.58 14.29 18.46
CA LEU A 311 -6.66 13.83 19.35
C LEU A 311 -7.62 14.97 19.65
N ASP A 312 -7.09 16.14 19.99
CA ASP A 312 -7.92 17.34 20.23
C ASP A 312 -8.72 17.72 18.97
N TYR A 313 -8.09 17.61 17.79
CA TYR A 313 -8.76 17.85 16.52
C TYR A 313 -9.84 16.80 16.24
N MET A 314 -9.56 15.52 16.48
CA MET A 314 -10.52 14.44 16.29
C MET A 314 -11.73 14.55 17.23
N GLY A 315 -11.53 14.99 18.47
CA GLY A 315 -12.62 15.19 19.44
C GLY A 315 -13.53 16.38 19.11
N LYS A 316 -13.01 17.40 18.41
CA LYS A 316 -13.76 18.61 18.01
C LYS A 316 -14.26 18.56 16.56
N GLY A 317 -13.62 17.76 15.72
CA GLY A 317 -13.81 17.69 14.29
C GLY A 317 -15.14 17.04 13.90
N ARG A 318 -15.62 17.37 12.70
CA ARG A 318 -16.89 16.83 12.17
C ARG A 318 -16.68 15.70 11.16
N LYS A 319 -15.58 15.71 10.41
CA LYS A 319 -15.33 14.76 9.32
C LYS A 319 -14.24 13.74 9.67
N LEU A 320 -13.26 14.09 10.51
CA LEU A 320 -12.28 13.12 11.00
C LEU A 320 -12.94 12.06 11.89
N CYS A 321 -12.92 10.81 11.43
CA CYS A 321 -13.52 9.68 12.11
C CYS A 321 -12.89 9.40 13.49
N ARG A 322 -13.72 9.09 14.49
CA ARG A 322 -13.31 8.67 15.85
C ARG A 322 -12.76 7.24 15.88
N TYR A 323 -11.67 7.01 15.15
CA TYR A 323 -11.05 5.69 15.02
C TYR A 323 -9.54 5.82 14.83
N LEU A 324 -8.77 5.05 15.61
CA LEU A 324 -7.35 4.87 15.42
C LEU A 324 -6.97 3.37 15.47
N HIS A 325 -6.07 2.99 14.57
CA HIS A 325 -5.46 1.66 14.56
C HIS A 325 -3.96 1.80 14.79
N ILE A 326 -3.49 1.39 15.95
CA ILE A 326 -2.17 1.75 16.48
C ILE A 326 -1.43 0.46 16.84
N PRO A 327 -0.42 0.04 16.07
CA PRO A 327 0.20 -1.28 16.24
C PRO A 327 1.12 -1.33 17.47
N LEU A 328 0.78 -2.16 18.46
CA LEU A 328 1.58 -2.43 19.66
C LEU A 328 2.59 -3.56 19.40
N GLN A 329 2.16 -4.60 18.69
CA GLN A 329 2.85 -5.86 18.37
C GLN A 329 3.09 -6.81 19.54
N SER A 330 3.42 -6.32 20.72
CA SER A 330 3.52 -7.10 21.96
C SER A 330 3.29 -6.20 23.16
N ALA A 331 2.69 -6.70 24.24
CA ALA A 331 2.55 -5.93 25.46
C ALA A 331 3.69 -6.20 26.46
N HIS A 332 4.74 -6.93 26.07
CA HIS A 332 5.92 -7.20 26.90
C HIS A 332 7.15 -6.39 26.46
N ASP A 333 7.79 -5.67 27.38
CA ASP A 333 8.84 -4.69 27.04
C ASP A 333 10.12 -5.31 26.49
N GLN A 334 10.51 -6.50 26.95
CA GLN A 334 11.67 -7.19 26.38
C GLN A 334 11.42 -7.64 24.93
N ILE A 335 10.19 -8.08 24.63
CA ILE A 335 9.80 -8.48 23.27
C ILE A 335 9.69 -7.24 22.38
N LEU A 336 9.10 -6.13 22.86
CA LEU A 336 9.09 -4.85 22.16
C LEU A 336 10.51 -4.37 21.80
N LYS A 337 11.46 -4.48 22.74
CA LYS A 337 12.87 -4.15 22.50
C LYS A 337 13.50 -5.07 21.45
N ARG A 338 13.29 -6.40 21.50
CA ARG A 338 13.76 -7.33 20.46
C ARG A 338 13.10 -7.06 19.09
N MET A 339 11.84 -6.62 19.09
CA MET A 339 11.11 -6.16 17.89
C MET A 339 11.66 -4.84 17.33
N ASN A 340 12.61 -4.19 18.02
CA ASN A 340 13.15 -2.87 17.72
C ASN A 340 12.07 -1.77 17.74
N ARG A 341 11.12 -1.85 18.69
CA ARG A 341 10.16 -0.79 18.96
C ARG A 341 10.82 0.34 19.75
N GLN A 342 10.44 1.58 19.42
CA GLN A 342 10.99 2.80 20.02
C GLN A 342 10.16 3.28 21.23
N TYR A 343 9.32 2.41 21.76
CA TYR A 343 8.42 2.68 22.86
C TYR A 343 8.30 1.44 23.76
N ALA A 344 7.96 1.71 25.02
CA ALA A 344 7.58 0.70 26.01
C ALA A 344 6.05 0.60 26.09
N PHE A 345 5.54 -0.46 26.70
CA PHE A 345 4.11 -0.68 26.91
C PHE A 345 3.45 0.48 27.66
N GLN A 346 4.11 1.05 28.67
CA GLN A 346 3.55 2.15 29.44
C GLN A 346 3.24 3.39 28.57
N HIS A 347 4.16 3.77 27.67
CA HIS A 347 3.93 4.88 26.74
C HIS A 347 2.73 4.63 25.82
N PHE A 348 2.56 3.38 25.35
CA PHE A 348 1.40 3.00 24.57
C PHE A 348 0.11 3.11 25.38
N ARG A 349 0.12 2.59 26.61
CA ARG A 349 -1.02 2.68 27.54
C ARG A 349 -1.41 4.13 27.81
N ASP A 350 -0.45 4.99 28.10
CA ASP A 350 -0.71 6.42 28.39
C ASP A 350 -1.35 7.12 27.20
N PHE A 351 -0.87 6.83 25.98
CA PHE A 351 -1.49 7.32 24.75
C PHE A 351 -2.95 6.83 24.62
N ILE A 352 -3.22 5.54 24.85
CA ILE A 352 -4.56 4.96 24.75
C ILE A 352 -5.53 5.62 25.75
N CYS A 353 -5.11 5.78 27.01
CA CYS A 353 -5.91 6.47 28.02
C CYS A 353 -6.19 7.91 27.59
N ARG A 354 -5.18 8.64 27.13
CA ARG A 354 -5.36 10.02 26.66
C ARG A 354 -6.32 10.11 25.47
N ALA A 355 -6.27 9.18 24.54
CA ALA A 355 -7.16 9.14 23.39
C ALA A 355 -8.63 8.95 23.81
N LEU A 356 -8.89 8.08 24.80
CA LEU A 356 -10.22 7.89 25.37
C LEU A 356 -10.75 9.15 26.07
N ASP A 357 -9.90 9.80 26.87
CA ASP A 357 -10.27 11.01 27.60
C ASP A 357 -10.56 12.19 26.66
N THR A 358 -9.87 12.25 25.52
CA THR A 358 -9.93 13.39 24.59
C THR A 358 -11.00 13.21 23.51
N VAL A 359 -11.28 11.97 23.08
CA VAL A 359 -12.17 11.67 21.95
C VAL A 359 -13.31 10.72 22.39
N PRO A 360 -14.46 11.26 22.81
CA PRO A 360 -15.58 10.46 23.27
C PRO A 360 -16.08 9.44 22.24
N GLY A 361 -16.11 8.17 22.64
CA GLY A 361 -16.60 7.07 21.80
C GLY A 361 -15.61 6.63 20.71
N ILE A 362 -14.33 7.01 20.82
CA ILE A 362 -13.27 6.55 19.92
C ILE A 362 -13.14 5.04 19.93
N CYS A 363 -13.01 4.44 18.75
CA CYS A 363 -12.58 3.06 18.62
C CYS A 363 -11.06 3.00 18.45
N LEU A 364 -10.43 2.12 19.22
CA LEU A 364 -8.99 1.93 19.30
C LEU A 364 -8.71 0.46 19.02
N GLY A 365 -8.01 0.19 17.92
CA GLY A 365 -7.54 -1.14 17.54
C GLY A 365 -6.02 -1.22 17.58
N THR A 366 -5.50 -2.44 17.76
CA THR A 366 -4.05 -2.69 17.64
C THR A 366 -3.75 -3.98 16.90
N ASP A 367 -2.48 -4.21 16.59
CA ASP A 367 -1.96 -5.45 16.02
C ASP A 367 -1.04 -6.11 17.06
N ILE A 368 -1.12 -7.43 17.20
CA ILE A 368 -0.24 -8.24 18.07
C ILE A 368 0.35 -9.38 17.24
N ILE A 369 1.65 -9.62 17.39
CA ILE A 369 2.37 -10.74 16.79
C ILE A 369 2.64 -11.76 17.89
N THR A 370 2.10 -12.97 17.75
CA THR A 370 2.40 -14.10 18.64
C THR A 370 3.56 -14.93 18.10
N GLY A 371 4.37 -15.49 18.99
CA GLY A 371 5.46 -16.39 18.62
C GLY A 371 6.70 -15.69 18.07
N PHE A 372 6.91 -14.43 18.44
CA PHE A 372 8.15 -13.74 18.09
C PHE A 372 9.34 -14.50 18.71
N PRO A 373 10.51 -14.62 18.02
CA PRO A 373 11.63 -15.39 18.54
C PRO A 373 12.08 -14.91 19.94
N GLY A 374 12.13 -15.82 20.91
CA GLY A 374 12.38 -15.52 22.34
C GLY A 374 11.13 -15.17 23.17
N GLU A 375 9.91 -15.32 22.63
CA GLU A 375 8.67 -15.17 23.39
C GLU A 375 8.41 -16.40 24.27
N GLU A 376 8.98 -16.39 25.48
CA GLU A 376 8.70 -17.36 26.54
C GLU A 376 7.26 -17.29 27.06
N GLU A 377 6.86 -18.25 27.90
CA GLU A 377 5.49 -18.34 28.41
C GLU A 377 5.12 -17.16 29.30
N ASP A 378 6.00 -16.74 30.21
CA ASP A 378 5.76 -15.61 31.09
C ASP A 378 5.55 -14.29 30.30
N HIS A 379 6.30 -14.09 29.21
CA HIS A 379 6.12 -12.95 28.31
C HIS A 379 4.72 -12.94 27.67
N PHE A 380 4.23 -14.12 27.28
CA PHE A 380 2.90 -14.27 26.69
C PHE A 380 1.80 -14.04 27.73
N GLN A 381 1.93 -14.63 28.91
CA GLN A 381 0.95 -14.45 29.99
C GLN A 381 0.86 -12.98 30.44
N GLU A 382 2.00 -12.30 30.56
CA GLU A 382 2.01 -10.87 30.84
C GLU A 382 1.35 -10.07 29.70
N THR A 383 1.57 -10.46 28.44
CA THR A 383 0.89 -9.82 27.31
C THR A 383 -0.63 -9.98 27.40
N VAL A 384 -1.13 -11.18 27.72
CA VAL A 384 -2.56 -11.44 27.93
C VAL A 384 -3.11 -10.57 29.05
N HIS A 385 -2.43 -10.54 30.21
CA HIS A 385 -2.85 -9.75 31.37
C HIS A 385 -2.92 -8.25 31.05
N ARG A 386 -1.86 -7.70 30.46
CA ARG A 386 -1.77 -6.29 30.08
C ARG A 386 -2.81 -5.90 29.03
N LEU A 387 -3.03 -6.73 28.00
CA LEU A 387 -4.07 -6.47 27.01
C LEU A 387 -5.47 -6.55 27.60
N ASN A 388 -5.73 -7.47 28.53
CA ASN A 388 -6.99 -7.57 29.23
C ASN A 388 -7.30 -6.29 30.03
N ALA A 389 -6.31 -5.76 30.76
CA ALA A 389 -6.44 -4.53 31.54
C ALA A 389 -6.46 -3.24 30.70
N LEU A 390 -5.86 -3.26 29.51
CA LEU A 390 -5.80 -2.10 28.63
C LEU A 390 -7.20 -1.76 28.07
N PRO A 391 -7.65 -0.50 28.11
CA PRO A 391 -8.94 -0.08 27.57
C PRO A 391 -8.90 0.08 26.03
N ILE A 392 -8.42 -0.96 25.35
CA ILE A 392 -8.46 -1.09 23.90
C ILE A 392 -9.65 -1.94 23.48
N HIS A 393 -10.16 -1.70 22.28
CA HIS A 393 -11.45 -2.26 21.88
C HIS A 393 -11.31 -3.55 21.09
N TYR A 394 -10.25 -3.71 20.33
CA TYR A 394 -9.96 -4.98 19.65
C TYR A 394 -8.50 -5.03 19.21
N PHE A 395 -8.07 -6.20 18.77
CA PHE A 395 -6.78 -6.35 18.14
C PHE A 395 -6.76 -7.44 17.08
N HIS A 396 -5.92 -7.26 16.07
CA HIS A 396 -5.64 -8.29 15.08
C HIS A 396 -4.44 -9.12 15.53
N ILE A 397 -4.58 -10.43 15.41
CA ILE A 397 -3.54 -11.38 15.81
C ILE A 397 -2.88 -11.95 14.57
N PHE A 398 -1.58 -11.71 14.45
CA PHE A 398 -0.71 -12.26 13.43
C PHE A 398 0.23 -13.29 14.04
N SER A 399 0.47 -14.38 13.31
CA SER A 399 1.56 -15.28 13.60
C SER A 399 2.87 -14.63 13.21
N TYR A 400 3.91 -14.79 14.02
CA TYR A 400 5.26 -14.46 13.57
C TYR A 400 5.60 -15.29 12.33
N SER A 401 6.11 -14.60 11.30
CA SER A 401 6.56 -15.21 10.06
C SER A 401 8.01 -14.80 9.84
N SER A 402 8.89 -15.78 9.69
CA SER A 402 10.30 -15.55 9.41
C SER A 402 10.46 -15.08 7.96
N ARG A 403 10.88 -13.83 7.80
CA ARG A 403 10.93 -13.12 6.52
C ARG A 403 12.34 -12.97 6.01
N ARG A 404 12.52 -13.02 4.69
CA ARG A 404 13.83 -13.19 4.03
C ARG A 404 14.83 -12.12 4.44
N VAL A 405 14.40 -10.85 4.45
CA VAL A 405 15.27 -9.68 4.71
C VAL A 405 15.07 -9.07 6.10
N ALA A 406 14.18 -9.65 6.92
CA ALA A 406 13.94 -9.18 8.29
C ALA A 406 15.11 -9.57 9.22
N LYS A 407 15.50 -8.67 10.12
CA LYS A 407 16.58 -8.91 11.11
C LYS A 407 16.24 -10.05 12.06
N SER A 408 14.98 -10.19 12.44
CA SER A 408 14.49 -11.22 13.38
C SER A 408 14.64 -12.65 12.83
N ARG A 409 14.86 -12.82 11.52
CA ARG A 409 15.18 -14.12 10.93
C ARG A 409 16.45 -14.75 11.51
N ASN A 410 17.39 -13.91 11.96
CA ASN A 410 18.66 -14.35 12.53
C ASN A 410 18.59 -14.54 14.05
N PHE A 411 17.43 -14.31 14.68
CA PHE A 411 17.26 -14.54 16.10
C PHE A 411 17.11 -16.04 16.36
N GLN A 412 17.76 -16.50 17.43
CA GLN A 412 17.57 -17.87 17.93
C GLN A 412 16.20 -17.99 18.61
N GLU A 413 15.86 -19.19 19.08
CA GLU A 413 14.68 -19.42 19.93
C GLU A 413 13.35 -19.24 19.18
N ALA A 414 13.25 -19.84 17.99
CA ALA A 414 12.00 -19.88 17.25
C ALA A 414 10.93 -20.65 18.05
N ILE A 415 9.72 -20.13 18.07
CA ILE A 415 8.59 -20.73 18.78
C ILE A 415 7.89 -21.75 17.88
N ALA A 416 7.56 -22.92 18.43
CA ALA A 416 6.91 -24.00 17.70
C ALA A 416 5.52 -23.56 17.16
N PRO A 417 5.13 -23.92 15.91
CA PRO A 417 3.88 -23.48 15.30
C PRO A 417 2.63 -23.78 16.14
N GLU A 418 2.61 -24.91 16.86
CA GLU A 418 1.50 -25.33 17.72
C GLU A 418 1.29 -24.35 18.88
N ILE A 419 2.40 -23.85 19.46
CA ILE A 419 2.39 -22.83 20.52
C ILE A 419 1.87 -21.51 19.96
N ILE A 420 2.35 -21.09 18.77
CA ILE A 420 1.88 -19.87 18.11
C ILE A 420 0.37 -19.92 17.85
N GLN A 421 -0.13 -21.06 17.35
CA GLN A 421 -1.55 -21.27 17.09
C GLN A 421 -2.38 -21.24 18.38
N HIS A 422 -1.89 -21.87 19.44
CA HIS A 422 -2.53 -21.86 20.76
C HIS A 422 -2.65 -20.42 21.31
N ARG A 423 -1.53 -19.69 21.36
CA ARG A 423 -1.46 -18.30 21.80
C ARG A 423 -2.35 -17.38 20.97
N SER A 424 -2.32 -17.56 19.66
CA SER A 424 -3.17 -16.84 18.73
C SER A 424 -4.67 -17.04 19.02
N ARG A 425 -5.09 -18.25 19.38
CA ARG A 425 -6.48 -18.56 19.70
C ARG A 425 -6.94 -17.82 20.96
N ILE A 426 -6.14 -17.85 22.03
CA ILE A 426 -6.42 -17.15 23.29
C ILE A 426 -6.63 -15.66 23.03
N LEU A 427 -5.68 -15.02 22.34
CA LEU A 427 -5.77 -13.59 22.08
C LEU A 427 -6.93 -13.24 21.14
N ARG A 428 -7.24 -14.06 20.12
CA ARG A 428 -8.43 -13.82 19.27
C ARG A 428 -9.73 -13.82 20.08
N GLN A 429 -9.88 -14.75 21.04
CA GLN A 429 -11.04 -14.79 21.93
C GLN A 429 -11.13 -13.52 22.80
N LEU A 430 -10.02 -13.10 23.41
CA LEU A 430 -9.97 -11.85 24.18
C LEU A 430 -10.32 -10.62 23.32
N SER A 431 -9.82 -10.55 22.07
CA SER A 431 -10.19 -9.47 21.16
C SER A 431 -11.68 -9.47 20.81
N GLN A 432 -12.29 -10.65 20.63
CA GLN A 432 -13.72 -10.74 20.32
C GLN A 432 -14.56 -10.24 21.49
N GLN A 433 -14.20 -10.62 22.72
CA GLN A 433 -14.86 -10.15 23.94
C GLN A 433 -14.77 -8.62 24.07
N LYS A 434 -13.57 -8.04 23.94
CA LYS A 434 -13.39 -6.58 24.00
C LYS A 434 -14.16 -5.83 22.92
N ARG A 435 -14.20 -6.39 21.71
CA ARG A 435 -14.92 -5.77 20.58
C ARG A 435 -16.43 -5.79 20.83
N ARG A 436 -16.93 -6.89 21.36
CA ARG A 436 -18.33 -7.04 21.73
C ARG A 436 -18.73 -6.03 22.81
N LEU A 437 -17.93 -5.88 23.87
CA LEU A 437 -18.16 -4.87 24.93
C LEU A 437 -18.18 -3.45 24.36
N PHE A 438 -17.28 -3.13 23.43
CA PHE A 438 -17.31 -1.85 22.73
C PHE A 438 -18.58 -1.67 21.90
N TYR A 439 -19.09 -2.70 21.23
CA TYR A 439 -20.35 -2.59 20.49
C TYR A 439 -21.56 -2.46 21.42
N GLU A 440 -21.55 -3.17 22.54
CA GLU A 440 -22.61 -3.12 23.56
C GLU A 440 -22.75 -1.74 24.19
N SER A 441 -21.66 -1.00 24.37
CA SER A 441 -21.71 0.37 24.93
C SER A 441 -22.39 1.40 24.02
N PHE A 442 -22.64 1.06 22.74
CA PHE A 442 -23.35 1.92 21.79
C PHE A 442 -24.80 1.51 21.55
N ILE A 443 -25.27 0.42 22.17
CA ILE A 443 -26.67 0.00 22.07
C ILE A 443 -27.60 1.07 22.68
N GLY A 444 -28.72 1.33 22.02
CA GLY A 444 -29.65 2.39 22.34
C GLY A 444 -29.27 3.76 21.76
N THR A 445 -28.04 3.93 21.29
CA THR A 445 -27.58 5.20 20.69
C THR A 445 -27.94 5.30 19.21
N THR A 446 -28.01 6.54 18.70
CA THR A 446 -28.11 6.84 17.28
C THR A 446 -26.72 7.07 16.69
N GLN A 447 -26.37 6.36 15.63
CA GLN A 447 -25.10 6.55 14.92
C GLN A 447 -25.35 6.80 13.42
N ARG A 448 -24.61 7.75 12.84
CA ARG A 448 -24.60 7.99 11.40
C ARG A 448 -23.80 6.88 10.72
N VAL A 449 -24.38 6.15 9.77
CA VAL A 449 -23.78 4.98 9.11
C VAL A 449 -23.61 5.24 7.62
N LEU A 450 -22.41 4.99 7.08
CA LEU A 450 -22.19 4.94 5.63
C LEU A 450 -22.40 3.51 5.15
N PHE A 451 -23.45 3.28 4.35
CA PHE A 451 -23.76 1.95 3.81
C PHE A 451 -22.96 1.64 2.54
N GLU A 452 -22.44 0.43 2.47
CA GLU A 452 -21.51 -0.01 1.42
C GLU A 452 -22.15 -1.07 0.50
N GLN A 453 -22.75 -2.11 1.08
CA GLN A 453 -23.15 -3.31 0.34
C GLN A 453 -24.49 -3.84 0.83
N ARG A 454 -25.25 -4.43 -0.09
CA ARG A 454 -26.46 -5.21 0.19
C ARG A 454 -26.21 -6.69 -0.09
N LYS A 455 -26.51 -7.55 0.87
CA LYS A 455 -26.48 -9.00 0.71
C LYS A 455 -27.73 -9.60 1.33
N GLU A 456 -28.45 -10.43 0.57
CA GLU A 456 -29.64 -11.16 1.05
C GLU A 456 -30.65 -10.25 1.77
N GLY A 457 -30.97 -9.09 1.16
CA GLY A 457 -31.90 -8.11 1.73
C GLY A 457 -31.36 -7.26 2.89
N THR A 458 -30.15 -7.55 3.39
CA THR A 458 -29.52 -6.82 4.49
C THR A 458 -28.46 -5.86 3.96
N TRP A 459 -28.55 -4.59 4.38
CA TRP A 459 -27.54 -3.58 4.14
C TRP A 459 -26.46 -3.63 5.20
N SER A 460 -25.20 -3.42 4.80
CA SER A 460 -24.08 -3.31 5.72
C SER A 460 -23.30 -2.03 5.50
N GLY A 461 -22.97 -1.36 6.61
CA GLY A 461 -22.24 -0.10 6.62
C GLY A 461 -21.34 0.06 7.84
N LEU A 462 -20.68 1.21 7.92
CA LEU A 462 -19.78 1.55 9.02
C LEU A 462 -20.11 2.92 9.62
N THR A 463 -20.02 2.99 10.95
CA THR A 463 -19.98 4.26 11.69
C THR A 463 -18.60 4.91 11.57
N ASP A 464 -18.47 6.15 12.05
CA ASP A 464 -17.19 6.86 12.06
C ASP A 464 -16.20 6.18 13.04
N ASN A 465 -16.68 5.61 14.14
CA ASN A 465 -15.89 4.78 15.06
C ASN A 465 -15.83 3.29 14.67
N TYR A 466 -16.04 2.97 13.39
CA TYR A 466 -15.75 1.64 12.81
C TYR A 466 -16.61 0.48 13.36
N ILE A 467 -17.79 0.78 13.89
CA ILE A 467 -18.80 -0.23 14.21
C ILE A 467 -19.46 -0.66 12.90
N ARG A 468 -19.43 -1.96 12.64
CA ARG A 468 -20.09 -2.58 11.49
C ARG A 468 -21.58 -2.69 11.82
N VAL A 469 -22.40 -1.99 11.05
CA VAL A 469 -23.85 -1.97 11.25
C VAL A 469 -24.53 -2.76 10.14
N ARG A 470 -25.57 -3.51 10.52
CA ARG A 470 -26.51 -4.16 9.61
C ARG A 470 -27.91 -3.59 9.80
N ALA A 471 -28.59 -3.29 8.71
CA ALA A 471 -29.96 -2.80 8.72
C ALA A 471 -30.75 -3.40 7.56
N THR A 472 -32.04 -3.63 7.76
CA THR A 472 -32.96 -4.02 6.70
C THR A 472 -33.64 -2.77 6.15
N SER A 473 -33.67 -2.63 4.83
CA SER A 473 -34.39 -1.54 4.15
C SER A 473 -34.76 -1.98 2.74
N THR A 474 -35.92 -1.51 2.28
CA THR A 474 -36.35 -1.64 0.88
C THR A 474 -35.60 -0.68 -0.03
N ASP A 475 -35.15 0.45 0.50
CA ASP A 475 -34.47 1.51 -0.24
C ASP A 475 -33.03 1.13 -0.58
N ASP A 476 -32.49 1.78 -1.62
CA ASP A 476 -31.08 1.67 -1.97
C ASP A 476 -30.24 2.58 -1.06
N LEU A 477 -29.48 1.95 -0.15
CA LEU A 477 -28.59 2.65 0.79
C LEU A 477 -27.15 2.76 0.30
N ALA A 478 -26.83 2.26 -0.89
CA ALA A 478 -25.46 2.27 -1.40
C ALA A 478 -24.87 3.68 -1.40
N ASN A 479 -23.74 3.86 -0.72
CA ASN A 479 -23.05 5.14 -0.59
C ASN A 479 -23.93 6.27 0.01
N ARG A 480 -24.85 5.92 0.92
CA ARG A 480 -25.68 6.88 1.65
C ARG A 480 -25.33 6.88 3.13
N PHE A 481 -25.40 8.07 3.72
CA PHE A 481 -25.39 8.24 5.17
C PHE A 481 -26.80 8.19 5.71
N VAL A 482 -27.03 7.33 6.70
CA VAL A 482 -28.32 7.20 7.37
C VAL A 482 -28.08 7.17 8.87
N ASP A 483 -28.94 7.85 9.63
CA ASP A 483 -28.93 7.77 11.09
C ASP A 483 -29.68 6.50 11.54
N ILE A 484 -28.93 5.62 12.20
CA ILE A 484 -29.39 4.30 12.61
C ILE A 484 -29.40 4.23 14.14
N GLN A 485 -30.53 3.84 14.72
CA GLN A 485 -30.58 3.43 16.13
C GLN A 485 -30.00 2.03 16.26
N LEU A 486 -28.99 1.89 17.12
CA LEU A 486 -28.31 0.62 17.36
C LEU A 486 -29.07 -0.21 18.40
N LEU A 487 -29.47 -1.43 18.05
CA LEU A 487 -30.42 -2.22 18.83
C LEU A 487 -29.81 -3.43 19.54
N LYS A 488 -29.03 -4.24 18.82
CA LYS A 488 -28.42 -5.45 19.39
C LYS A 488 -27.14 -5.84 18.69
N THR A 489 -26.20 -6.42 19.44
CA THR A 489 -24.97 -6.98 18.86
C THR A 489 -25.22 -8.30 18.15
N HIS A 490 -24.34 -8.64 17.21
CA HIS A 490 -24.22 -9.96 16.60
C HIS A 490 -22.73 -10.25 16.36
N ASP A 491 -22.39 -11.47 15.90
CA ASP A 491 -21.00 -11.97 15.84
C ASP A 491 -19.97 -11.06 15.15
N ALA A 492 -20.42 -10.20 14.22
CA ALA A 492 -19.56 -9.37 13.39
C ALA A 492 -19.93 -7.89 13.39
N GLY A 493 -20.81 -7.44 14.30
CA GLY A 493 -21.34 -6.08 14.25
C GLY A 493 -22.57 -5.84 15.13
N VAL A 494 -23.38 -4.88 14.71
CA VAL A 494 -24.58 -4.41 15.41
C VAL A 494 -25.74 -4.34 14.42
N TRP A 495 -26.90 -4.84 14.81
CA TRP A 495 -28.16 -4.60 14.12
C TRP A 495 -28.72 -3.25 14.52
N GLY A 496 -29.26 -2.52 13.55
CA GLY A 496 -29.96 -1.28 13.80
C GLY A 496 -31.07 -0.99 12.81
N GLU A 497 -31.86 0.03 13.13
CA GLU A 497 -32.99 0.50 12.34
C GLU A 497 -32.89 1.99 12.04
N ALA A 498 -33.41 2.42 10.89
CA ALA A 498 -33.42 3.82 10.52
C ALA A 498 -34.46 4.60 11.35
N ILE A 499 -34.08 5.75 11.89
CA ILE A 499 -34.94 6.55 12.78
C ILE A 499 -36.04 7.30 12.01
N LYS A 500 -35.85 7.50 10.70
CA LYS A 500 -36.85 8.08 9.80
C LYS A 500 -36.96 7.23 8.55
N ALA A 501 -38.17 7.18 7.98
CA ALA A 501 -38.38 6.68 6.62
C ALA A 501 -37.45 7.47 5.68
N ILE A 502 -36.61 6.75 4.95
CA ILE A 502 -35.58 7.31 4.09
C ILE A 502 -36.33 7.90 2.89
N THR A 503 -36.53 9.21 2.88
CA THR A 503 -37.26 9.95 1.85
C THR A 503 -36.35 10.38 0.71
#